data_AF-A0A6G8AHS6-F1
#
_entry.id   AF-A0A6G8AHS6-F1
#
_cell.length_a   1.000
_cell.length_b   1.000
_cell.length_c   1.000
_cell.angle_alpha   90.00
_cell.angle_beta   90.00
_cell.angle_gamma   90.00
#
_symmetry.space_group_name_H-M   'P 1'
#
loop_
_entity.id
_entity.type
_entity.pdbx_description
1 polymer ?
#
loop_
_entity_poly.entity_id
_entity_poly.type
_entity_poly.pdbx_seq_one_letter_code
_entity_poly.pdbx_strand_id
1 'polypeptide(L)'
;MMHTAKNQATTSFKALVAANRTAGRLAAPVAQEPKKKMVQAGMRLWPEELLKARELAADEERSAASFMRRVYLRGLESYMAERGNATPTQ
;
A
#
# COMPACT_ATOMS: atom_id res chain seq x y z
N MET A 1 -27.81 37.58 42.78
CA MET A 1 -27.73 36.11 42.62
C MET A 1 -26.64 35.82 41.59
N MET A 2 -25.51 35.27 42.02
CA MET A 2 -24.39 34.96 41.11
C MET A 2 -24.56 33.54 40.58
N HIS A 3 -24.92 33.40 39.31
CA HIS A 3 -24.86 32.12 38.62
C HIS A 3 -23.43 31.88 38.14
N THR A 4 -22.74 31.01 38.87
CA THR A 4 -21.40 30.53 38.54
C THR A 4 -21.43 29.81 37.20
N ALA A 5 -20.72 30.35 36.20
CA ALA A 5 -20.52 29.71 34.92
C ALA A 5 -19.85 28.34 35.14
N LYS A 6 -20.50 27.26 34.70
CA LYS A 6 -19.89 25.94 34.63
C LYS A 6 -18.70 26.02 33.68
N ASN A 7 -17.49 25.87 34.23
CA ASN A 7 -16.25 25.67 33.51
C ASN A 7 -16.43 24.57 32.45
N GLN A 8 -16.71 24.95 31.21
CA GLN A 8 -16.47 24.09 30.06
C GLN A 8 -14.95 24.08 29.85
N ALA A 9 -14.27 23.20 30.58
CA ALA A 9 -12.88 22.91 30.28
C ALA A 9 -12.83 22.29 28.88
N THR A 10 -12.32 23.05 27.91
CA THR A 10 -11.87 22.54 26.61
C THR A 10 -10.76 21.52 26.85
N THR A 11 -11.15 20.28 27.14
CA THR A 11 -10.22 19.16 27.28
C THR A 11 -9.71 18.82 25.89
N SER A 12 -8.44 19.13 25.64
CA SER A 12 -7.79 18.76 24.38
C SER A 12 -7.95 17.25 24.15
N PHE A 13 -7.95 16.82 22.87
CA PHE A 13 -7.99 15.39 22.54
C PHE A 13 -6.90 14.60 23.29
N LYS A 14 -5.72 15.21 23.49
CA LYS A 14 -4.64 14.64 24.31
C LYS A 14 -5.06 14.41 25.77
N ALA A 15 -5.73 15.38 26.39
CA ALA A 15 -6.23 15.25 27.77
C ALA A 15 -7.30 14.15 27.90
N LEU A 16 -8.20 14.05 26.91
CA LEU A 16 -9.20 12.98 26.86
C LEU A 16 -8.56 11.60 26.70
N VAL A 17 -7.59 11.45 25.80
CA VAL A 17 -6.87 10.18 25.59
C VAL A 17 -6.10 9.78 26.85
N ALA A 18 -5.43 10.74 27.51
CA ALA A 18 -4.72 10.48 28.76
C ALA A 18 -5.65 9.99 29.86
N ALA A 19 -6.79 10.67 30.07
CA ALA A 19 -7.79 10.29 31.07
C ALA A 19 -8.39 8.89 30.82
N ASN A 20 -8.66 8.54 29.55
CA ASN A 20 -9.18 7.22 29.21
C ASN A 20 -8.10 6.12 29.30
N ARG A 21 -6.83 6.46 29.07
CA ARG A 21 -5.70 5.55 29.30
C ARG A 21 -5.50 5.27 30.78
N THR A 22 -5.56 6.29 31.64
CA THR A 22 -5.47 6.13 33.11
C THR A 22 -6.67 5.38 33.68
N ALA A 23 -7.86 5.55 33.09
CA ALA A 23 -9.07 4.82 33.48
C ALA A 23 -9.11 3.37 32.98
N GLY A 24 -8.06 2.87 32.31
CA GLY A 24 -8.00 1.50 31.77
C GLY A 24 -8.98 1.21 30.63
N ARG A 25 -9.58 2.25 30.03
CA ARG A 25 -10.59 2.13 28.97
C ARG A 25 -9.97 2.00 27.56
N LEU A 26 -8.67 2.23 27.44
CA LEU A 26 -7.93 2.09 26.20
C LEU A 26 -7.03 0.86 26.27
N ALA A 27 -7.17 -0.03 25.29
CA ALA A 27 -6.27 -1.15 25.12
C ALA A 27 -4.83 -0.66 24.87
N ALA A 28 -3.85 -1.48 25.27
CA ALA A 28 -2.46 -1.21 24.94
C ALA A 28 -2.27 -1.16 23.41
N PRO A 29 -1.44 -0.24 22.89
CA PRO A 29 -1.14 -0.20 21.46
C PRO A 29 -0.53 -1.55 21.04
N VAL A 30 -1.20 -2.27 20.14
CA VAL A 30 -0.65 -3.48 19.55
C VAL A 30 0.35 -3.06 18.49
N ALA A 31 1.60 -3.51 18.62
CA ALA A 31 2.61 -3.32 17.59
C ALA A 31 2.15 -4.03 16.31
N GLN A 32 2.03 -3.28 15.21
CA GLN A 32 1.70 -3.87 13.92
C GLN A 32 2.90 -4.68 13.42
N GLU A 33 2.66 -5.93 13.02
CA GLU A 33 3.70 -6.72 12.37
C GLU A 33 4.17 -6.02 11.08
N PRO A 34 5.50 -5.98 10.83
CA PRO A 34 6.04 -5.36 9.64
C PRO A 34 5.57 -6.11 8.39
N LYS A 35 4.63 -5.52 7.66
CA LYS A 35 4.15 -6.06 6.38
C LYS A 35 5.24 -5.92 5.31
N LYS A 36 5.41 -6.96 4.49
CA LYS A 36 6.27 -6.92 3.31
C LYS A 36 5.81 -5.78 2.38
N LYS A 37 6.73 -4.86 2.06
CA LYS A 37 6.48 -3.75 1.14
C LYS A 37 7.01 -4.09 -0.24
N MET A 38 6.33 -3.56 -1.26
CA MET A 38 6.83 -3.62 -2.63
C MET A 38 8.03 -2.69 -2.76
N VAL A 39 9.07 -3.14 -3.46
CA VAL A 39 10.25 -2.33 -3.77
C VAL A 39 10.06 -1.72 -5.16
N GLN A 40 10.41 -0.45 -5.32
CA GLN A 40 10.37 0.21 -6.61
C GLN A 40 11.47 -0.34 -7.50
N ALA A 41 11.08 -0.96 -8.61
CA ALA A 41 11.99 -1.31 -9.69
C ALA A 41 11.97 -0.19 -10.74
N GLY A 42 13.14 0.36 -11.06
CA GLY A 42 13.28 1.28 -12.18
C GLY A 42 13.40 0.49 -13.48
N MET A 43 12.47 0.67 -14.41
CA MET A 43 12.51 0.07 -15.75
C MET A 43 12.81 1.15 -16.78
N ARG A 44 13.66 0.83 -17.76
CA ARG A 44 13.87 1.67 -18.94
C ARG A 44 12.91 1.22 -20.03
N LEU A 45 12.11 2.16 -20.52
CA LEU A 45 11.21 2.00 -21.64
C LEU A 45 11.45 3.13 -22.62
N TRP A 46 11.23 2.84 -23.90
CA TRP A 46 11.06 3.90 -24.88
C TRP A 46 9.75 4.67 -24.63
N PRO A 47 9.65 5.95 -25.02
CA PRO A 47 8.45 6.75 -24.81
C PRO A 47 7.18 6.12 -25.38
N GLU A 48 7.26 5.51 -26.57
CA GLU A 48 6.17 4.84 -27.26
C GLU A 48 5.70 3.57 -26.53
N GLU A 49 6.61 2.82 -25.92
CA GLU A 49 6.28 1.64 -25.11
C GLU A 49 5.50 2.05 -23.86
N LEU A 50 5.94 3.12 -23.20
CA LEU A 50 5.26 3.66 -22.04
C LEU A 50 3.88 4.23 -22.41
N LEU A 51 3.75 4.90 -23.55
CA LEU A 51 2.47 5.39 -24.04
C LEU A 51 1.51 4.22 -24.30
N LYS A 52 1.98 3.19 -25.00
CA LYS A 52 1.19 1.99 -25.29
C LYS A 52 0.74 1.29 -24.02
N ALA A 53 1.62 1.17 -23.02
CA ALA A 53 1.28 0.59 -21.73
C ALA A 53 0.21 1.39 -20.98
N ARG A 54 0.17 2.73 -21.14
CA ARG A 54 -0.84 3.59 -20.53
C ARG A 54 -2.20 3.44 -21.21
N GLU A 55 -2.22 3.38 -22.55
CA GLU A 55 -3.45 3.14 -23.32
C GLU A 55 -4.10 1.81 -22.92
N LEU A 56 -3.32 0.71 -22.95
CA LEU A 56 -3.82 -0.61 -22.57
C LEU A 56 -4.26 -0.68 -21.10
N ALA A 57 -3.56 0.03 -20.20
CA ALA A 57 -3.98 0.11 -18.81
C ALA A 57 -5.32 0.84 -18.65
N ALA A 58 -5.56 1.90 -19.44
CA ALA A 58 -6.81 2.63 -19.44
C ALA A 58 -7.97 1.76 -19.96
N ASP A 59 -7.74 0.98 -21.03
CA ASP A 59 -8.72 0.03 -21.56
C ASP A 59 -9.12 -1.04 -20.52
N GLU A 60 -8.19 -1.43 -19.63
CA GLU A 60 -8.45 -2.36 -18.51
C GLU A 60 -8.95 -1.68 -17.21
N GLU A 61 -9.22 -0.36 -17.22
CA GLU A 61 -9.57 0.44 -16.04
C GLU A 61 -8.56 0.30 -14.87
N ARG A 62 -7.26 0.29 -15.18
CA ARG A 62 -6.16 0.09 -14.23
C ARG A 62 -5.14 1.21 -14.28
N SER A 63 -4.37 1.32 -13.19
CA SER A 63 -3.16 2.16 -13.22
C SER A 63 -2.08 1.52 -14.09
N ALA A 64 -1.30 2.36 -14.78
CA ALA A 64 -0.18 1.90 -15.61
C ALA A 64 0.82 1.04 -14.81
N ALA A 65 1.07 1.36 -13.54
CA ALA A 65 1.94 0.57 -12.67
C ALA A 65 1.38 -0.84 -12.40
N SER A 66 0.08 -0.95 -12.14
CA SER A 66 -0.58 -2.25 -11.94
C SER A 66 -0.55 -3.09 -13.21
N PHE A 67 -0.84 -2.47 -14.35
CA PHE A 67 -0.81 -3.11 -15.66
C PHE A 67 0.59 -3.62 -16.00
N MET A 68 1.62 -2.76 -15.93
CA MET A 68 3.01 -3.15 -16.24
C MET A 68 3.49 -4.29 -15.35
N ARG A 69 3.15 -4.28 -14.05
CA ARG A 69 3.49 -5.39 -13.16
C ARG A 69 2.83 -6.70 -13.60
N ARG A 70 1.57 -6.66 -14.04
CA ARG A 70 0.85 -7.85 -14.50
C ARG A 70 1.50 -8.45 -15.74
N VAL A 71 1.84 -7.61 -16.70
CA VAL A 71 2.55 -8.02 -17.93
C VAL A 71 3.91 -8.63 -17.58
N TYR A 72 4.67 -7.98 -16.69
CA TYR A 72 5.94 -8.52 -16.20
C TYR A 72 5.79 -9.91 -15.59
N LEU A 73 4.79 -10.13 -14.73
CA LEU A 73 4.58 -11.43 -14.09
C LEU A 73 4.20 -12.52 -15.10
N ARG A 74 3.34 -12.19 -16.07
CA ARG A 74 2.98 -13.11 -17.15
C ARG A 74 4.22 -13.49 -17.98
N GLY A 75 5.02 -12.50 -18.38
CA GLY A 75 6.26 -12.74 -19.12
C GLY A 75 7.27 -13.57 -18.33
N LEU A 76 7.41 -13.31 -17.02
CA LEU A 76 8.28 -14.08 -16.14
C LEU A 76 7.85 -15.55 -16.05
N GLU A 77 6.54 -15.80 -15.90
CA GLU A 77 5.99 -17.16 -15.88
C GLU A 77 6.28 -17.90 -17.19
N SER A 78 6.02 -17.26 -18.34
CA SER A 78 6.35 -17.82 -19.66
C SER A 78 7.85 -18.12 -19.81
N TYR A 79 8.71 -17.18 -19.42
CA TYR A 79 10.17 -17.36 -19.47
C TYR A 79 10.65 -18.52 -18.57
N MET A 80 10.06 -18.66 -17.38
CA MET A 80 10.37 -19.79 -16.50
C MET A 80 9.91 -21.12 -17.08
N ALA A 81 8.74 -21.16 -17.73
CA ALA A 81 8.22 -22.36 -18.38
C ALA A 81 9.11 -22.80 -19.55
N GLU A 82 9.58 -21.86 -20.39
CA GLU A 82 10.51 -22.14 -21.48
C GLU A 82 11.83 -22.75 -20.97
N ARG A 83 12.38 -22.19 -19.88
CA ARG A 83 13.58 -22.75 -19.25
C ARG A 83 13.34 -24.09 -18.56
N GLY A 84 12.17 -24.31 -17.98
CA GLY A 84 11.81 -25.58 -17.36
C GLY A 84 11.63 -26.72 -18.38
N ASN A 85 11.19 -26.38 -19.60
CA ASN A 85 11.04 -27.31 -20.71
C ASN A 85 12.32 -27.49 -21.55
N ALA A 86 13.38 -26.72 -21.28
CA ALA A 86 14.70 -26.91 -21.87
C ALA A 86 15.41 -28.07 -21.15
N THR A 87 14.99 -29.31 -21.41
CA THR A 87 15.76 -30.51 -21.06
C THR A 87 17.12 -30.43 -21.77
N PRO A 88 18.24 -30.66 -21.08
CA PRO A 88 19.54 -30.67 -21.73
C PRO A 88 19.62 -31.93 -22.59
N THR A 89 19.65 -31.77 -23.91
CA THR A 89 20.12 -32.82 -24.81
C THR A 89 21.61 -33.02 -24.49
N GLN A 90 21.91 -34.08 -23.74
CA GLN A 90 23.24 -34.70 -23.74
C GLN A 90 23.34 -35.63 -24.95
#